data_AF-A0A352KX80-F1
#
_entry.id   AF-A0A352KX80-F1
#
_cell.length_a   1.000
_cell.length_b   1.000
_cell.length_c   1.000
_cell.angle_alpha   90.00
_cell.angle_beta   90.00
_cell.angle_gamma   90.00
#
_symmetry.space_group_name_H-M   'P 1'
#
loop_
_entity.id
_entity.type
_entity.pdbx_description
1 polymer ?
#
loop_
_entity_poly.entity_id
_entity_poly.type
_entity_poly.pdbx_seq_one_letter_code
_entity_poly.pdbx_strand_id
1 'polypeptide(L)'
;MQLFVPPSLLGAATPRVLQIEQGELLSVLPAAVPAVSGVSLESLQRAIDRCVVELGLKGAAAQCFAAGLLLYWDFADESHEISQTMEGRGNPRTADYWHGIMHRREPAAGNASYWFRRVGDHRLLRQPGVVLECWAGE
;
A
#
# COMPACT_ATOMS: atom_id res chain seq x y z
N MET A 1 -13.85 31.87 -3.59
CA MET A 1 -14.99 31.74 -2.67
C MET A 1 -14.50 30.91 -1.48
N GLN A 2 -14.08 31.60 -0.42
CA GLN A 2 -13.52 30.99 0.78
C GLN A 2 -14.68 30.55 1.68
N LEU A 3 -14.64 29.31 2.18
CA LEU A 3 -15.44 28.92 3.33
C LEU A 3 -14.52 28.84 4.54
N PHE A 4 -14.91 29.63 5.53
CA PHE A 4 -14.28 29.90 6.81
C PHE A 4 -14.78 28.87 7.84
N VAL A 5 -13.88 28.27 8.60
CA VAL A 5 -14.21 27.47 9.80
C VAL A 5 -13.51 28.14 10.99
N PRO A 6 -14.23 28.57 12.04
CA PRO A 6 -13.66 29.36 13.12
C PRO A 6 -12.77 28.50 14.05
N PRO A 7 -11.66 29.04 14.56
CA PRO A 7 -10.75 28.31 15.44
C PRO A 7 -11.09 28.61 16.91
N SER A 8 -11.99 27.84 17.51
CA SER A 8 -12.14 27.88 18.98
C SER A 8 -12.96 26.70 19.50
N LEU A 9 -12.36 25.51 19.44
CA LEU A 9 -12.50 24.48 20.48
C LEU A 9 -11.13 23.80 20.58
N LEU A 10 -10.26 24.41 21.38
CA LEU A 10 -8.95 23.87 21.75
C LEU A 10 -9.14 22.55 22.51
N GLY A 11 -8.45 21.52 22.04
CA GLY A 11 -8.26 20.26 22.75
C GLY A 11 -7.30 19.35 21.99
N ALA A 12 -6.00 19.51 22.27
CA ALA A 12 -4.87 18.65 21.91
C ALA A 12 -4.33 18.70 20.47
N ALA A 13 -3.04 19.08 20.40
CA ALA A 13 -2.01 18.76 19.40
C ALA A 13 -2.39 18.89 17.90
N THR A 14 -1.95 20.00 17.30
CA THR A 14 -1.67 20.06 15.86
C THR A 14 -0.71 18.93 15.46
N PRO A 15 -1.05 18.05 14.50
CA PRO A 15 -0.06 17.13 13.96
C PRO A 15 0.96 17.96 13.17
N ARG A 16 2.20 17.92 13.65
CA ARG A 16 3.37 18.50 13.01
C ARG A 16 3.58 17.71 11.72
N VAL A 17 3.16 18.26 10.58
CA VAL A 17 3.52 17.74 9.26
C VAL A 17 5.04 17.74 9.20
N LEU A 18 5.66 16.56 9.33
CA LEU A 18 7.09 16.39 9.12
C LEU A 18 7.36 16.64 7.63
N GLN A 19 7.94 17.80 7.33
CA GLN A 19 8.59 18.05 6.04
C GLN A 19 9.77 17.09 5.93
N ILE A 20 9.56 15.98 5.22
CA ILE A 20 10.67 15.16 4.72
C ILE A 20 10.96 15.65 3.30
N GLU A 21 12.16 16.17 3.10
CA GLU A 21 12.65 16.66 1.81
C GLU A 21 12.69 15.50 0.79
N GLN A 22 12.32 15.80 -0.46
CA GLN A 22 12.06 14.84 -1.55
C GLN A 22 13.22 13.89 -1.92
N GLY A 23 14.40 14.07 -1.34
CA GLY A 23 15.64 13.37 -1.69
C GLY A 23 16.05 12.19 -0.79
N GLU A 24 15.48 12.04 0.41
CA GLU A 24 15.88 10.95 1.35
C GLU A 24 15.01 9.69 1.24
N LEU A 25 13.86 9.76 0.56
CA LEU A 25 12.85 8.70 0.61
C LEU A 25 13.25 7.42 -0.14
N LEU A 26 14.13 7.52 -1.15
CA LEU A 26 14.61 6.35 -1.90
C LEU A 26 15.70 5.56 -1.16
N SER A 27 16.31 6.13 -0.12
CA SER A 27 17.25 5.42 0.78
C SER A 27 16.56 4.71 1.95
N VAL A 28 15.24 4.89 2.11
CA VAL A 28 14.48 4.38 3.27
C VAL A 28 13.59 3.19 2.91
N LEU A 29 13.36 2.89 1.62
CA LEU A 29 12.75 1.61 1.23
C LEU A 29 13.80 0.52 1.42
N PRO A 30 13.67 -0.35 2.44
CA PRO A 30 14.64 -1.41 2.57
C PRO A 30 14.41 -2.35 1.38
N ALA A 31 15.47 -2.63 0.62
CA ALA A 31 15.42 -3.57 -0.50
C ALA A 31 14.93 -4.97 -0.07
N ALA A 32 14.94 -5.23 1.23
CA ALA A 32 14.23 -6.30 1.90
C ALA A 32 13.49 -5.70 3.11
N VAL A 33 12.17 -5.85 3.18
CA VAL A 33 11.42 -5.63 4.44
C VAL A 33 12.14 -6.43 5.53
N PRO A 34 12.40 -5.87 6.74
CA PRO A 34 13.00 -6.67 7.80
C PRO A 34 12.16 -7.92 7.96
N ALA A 35 12.78 -9.09 7.85
CA ALA A 35 12.12 -10.37 8.08
C ALA A 35 11.62 -10.34 9.53
N VAL A 36 10.36 -9.94 9.72
CA VAL A 36 9.67 -10.04 11.00
C VAL A 36 9.33 -11.52 11.14
N SER A 37 10.36 -12.32 11.46
CA SER A 37 10.24 -13.75 11.67
C SER A 37 9.25 -13.98 12.81
N GLY A 38 8.06 -14.49 12.48
CA GLY A 38 7.07 -14.91 13.48
C GLY A 38 5.61 -14.57 13.18
N VAL A 39 5.29 -13.77 12.15
CA VAL A 39 3.88 -13.54 11.78
C VAL A 39 3.39 -14.72 10.94
N SER A 40 2.36 -15.44 11.41
CA SER A 40 1.69 -16.46 10.59
C SER A 40 0.72 -15.80 9.61
N LEU A 41 0.52 -16.42 8.44
CA LEU A 41 -0.47 -15.99 7.45
C LEU A 41 -1.84 -15.79 8.10
N GLU A 42 -2.25 -16.74 8.95
CA GLU A 42 -3.53 -16.69 9.65
C GLU A 42 -3.65 -15.47 10.59
N SER A 43 -2.57 -15.12 11.29
CA SER A 43 -2.55 -13.93 12.15
C SER A 43 -2.62 -12.64 11.35
N LEU A 44 -1.91 -12.59 10.21
CA LEU A 44 -1.94 -11.45 9.30
C LEU A 44 -3.33 -11.31 8.67
N GLN A 45 -3.94 -12.40 8.20
CA GLN A 45 -5.27 -12.37 7.60
C GLN A 45 -6.32 -11.85 8.60
N ARG A 46 -6.28 -12.32 9.86
CA ARG A 46 -7.13 -11.78 10.93
C ARG A 46 -6.92 -10.28 11.15
N ALA A 47 -5.68 -9.80 11.06
CA ALA A 47 -5.39 -8.37 11.19
C ALA A 47 -5.91 -7.57 9.99
N ILE A 48 -5.71 -8.07 8.76
CA ILE A 48 -6.27 -7.50 7.54
C ILE A 48 -7.78 -7.38 7.64
N ASP A 49 -8.47 -8.45 8.05
CA ASP A 49 -9.92 -8.47 8.16
C ASP A 49 -10.44 -7.43 9.16
N ARG A 50 -9.75 -7.26 10.30
CA ARG A 50 -10.06 -6.18 11.26
C ARG A 50 -9.89 -4.80 10.63
N CYS A 51 -8.74 -4.53 9.99
CA CYS A 51 -8.47 -3.26 9.33
C CYS A 51 -9.50 -2.94 8.23
N VAL A 52 -9.89 -3.95 7.43
CA VAL A 52 -10.92 -3.80 6.39
C VAL A 52 -12.24 -3.32 7.00
N VAL A 53 -12.65 -3.88 8.14
CA VAL A 53 -13.86 -3.48 8.85
C VAL A 53 -13.73 -2.08 9.46
N GLU A 54 -12.66 -1.82 10.20
CA GLU A 54 -12.43 -0.56 10.91
C GLU A 54 -12.34 0.64 9.96
N LEU A 55 -11.75 0.43 8.78
CA LEU A 55 -11.60 1.45 7.75
C LEU A 55 -12.77 1.50 6.77
N GLY A 56 -13.75 0.60 6.92
CA GLY A 56 -14.93 0.54 6.06
C GLY A 56 -14.59 0.23 4.59
N LEU A 57 -13.50 -0.49 4.33
CA LEU A 57 -13.09 -0.86 2.97
C LEU A 57 -14.07 -1.90 2.39
N LYS A 58 -14.40 -1.76 1.10
CA LYS A 58 -15.35 -2.64 0.42
C LYS A 58 -14.85 -3.06 -0.96
N GLY A 59 -15.28 -4.24 -1.40
CA GLY A 59 -15.04 -4.75 -2.74
C GLY A 59 -13.57 -4.67 -3.17
N ALA A 60 -13.32 -4.05 -4.31
CA ALA A 60 -11.98 -3.95 -4.89
C ALA A 60 -10.97 -3.22 -3.99
N ALA A 61 -11.41 -2.25 -3.19
CA ALA A 61 -10.51 -1.52 -2.29
C ALA A 61 -10.00 -2.41 -1.16
N ALA A 62 -10.88 -3.24 -0.57
CA ALA A 62 -10.49 -4.19 0.47
C ALA A 62 -9.52 -5.26 -0.06
N GLN A 63 -9.75 -5.76 -1.28
CA GLN A 63 -8.88 -6.77 -1.90
C GLN A 63 -7.52 -6.19 -2.28
N CYS A 64 -7.47 -4.97 -2.85
CA CYS A 64 -6.20 -4.32 -3.15
C CYS A 64 -5.42 -3.97 -1.87
N PHE A 65 -6.12 -3.64 -0.79
CA PHE A 65 -5.50 -3.43 0.51
C PHE A 65 -4.88 -4.72 1.08
N ALA A 66 -5.63 -5.82 1.05
CA ALA A 66 -5.15 -7.13 1.49
C ALA A 66 -3.92 -7.59 0.69
N ALA A 67 -3.95 -7.48 -0.65
CA ALA A 67 -2.82 -7.84 -1.51
C ALA A 67 -1.55 -7.06 -1.14
N GLY A 68 -1.66 -5.75 -0.90
CA GLY A 68 -0.53 -4.92 -0.50
C GLY A 68 0.09 -5.33 0.84
N LEU A 69 -0.74 -5.62 1.85
CA LEU A 69 -0.24 -6.08 3.16
C LEU A 69 0.34 -7.49 3.10
N LEU A 70 -0.28 -8.43 2.39
CA LEU A 70 0.29 -9.77 2.18
C LEU A 70 1.68 -9.66 1.54
N LEU A 71 1.80 -8.86 0.48
CA LEU A 71 3.08 -8.65 -0.20
C LEU A 71 4.11 -8.00 0.73
N TYR A 72 3.75 -6.99 1.51
CA TYR A 72 4.71 -6.34 2.40
C TYR A 72 5.24 -7.31 3.46
N TRP A 73 4.42 -8.22 3.99
CA TRP A 73 4.82 -9.24 4.98
C TRP A 73 5.36 -10.53 4.36
N ASP A 74 5.81 -10.49 3.10
CA ASP A 74 6.42 -11.60 2.35
C ASP A 74 5.50 -12.82 2.09
N PHE A 75 4.18 -12.63 2.18
CA PHE A 75 3.16 -13.57 1.68
C PHE A 75 2.88 -13.32 0.20
N ALA A 76 3.91 -13.58 -0.63
CA ALA A 76 3.91 -13.23 -2.05
C ALA A 76 2.88 -14.04 -2.86
N ASP A 77 2.70 -15.33 -2.56
CA ASP A 77 1.77 -16.22 -3.26
C ASP A 77 0.32 -15.79 -3.04
N GLU A 78 -0.04 -15.45 -1.79
CA GLU A 78 -1.38 -15.00 -1.43
C GLU A 78 -1.68 -13.61 -2.01
N SER A 79 -0.68 -12.71 -2.00
CA SER A 79 -0.78 -11.43 -2.71
C SER A 79 -0.98 -11.64 -4.21
N HIS A 80 -0.27 -12.60 -4.81
CA HIS A 80 -0.36 -12.91 -6.23
C HIS A 80 -1.75 -13.41 -6.58
N GLU A 81 -2.31 -14.36 -5.83
CA GLU A 81 -3.65 -14.90 -6.07
C GLU A 81 -4.72 -13.78 -6.10
N ILE A 82 -4.69 -12.87 -5.12
CA ILE A 82 -5.61 -11.73 -5.10
C ILE A 82 -5.36 -10.83 -6.31
N SER A 83 -4.12 -10.47 -6.60
CA SER A 83 -3.77 -9.57 -7.70
C SER A 83 -4.16 -10.15 -9.07
N GLN A 84 -3.97 -11.46 -9.27
CA GLN A 84 -4.32 -12.19 -10.48
C GLN A 84 -5.85 -12.26 -10.67
N THR A 85 -6.61 -12.58 -9.64
CA THR A 85 -8.09 -12.59 -9.72
C THR A 85 -8.66 -11.19 -9.96
N MET A 86 -7.91 -10.15 -9.58
CA MET A 86 -8.29 -8.74 -9.66
C MET A 86 -7.65 -7.95 -10.80
N GLU A 87 -7.09 -8.63 -11.80
CA GLU A 87 -6.50 -7.99 -12.96
C GLU A 87 -7.39 -6.90 -13.59
N GLY A 88 -6.80 -5.73 -13.81
CA GLY A 88 -7.47 -4.55 -14.34
C GLY A 88 -8.47 -3.88 -13.39
N ARG A 89 -8.58 -4.32 -12.14
CA ARG A 89 -9.49 -3.77 -11.11
C ARG A 89 -8.74 -2.95 -10.06
N GLY A 90 -9.50 -2.35 -9.12
CA GLY A 90 -8.96 -1.50 -8.05
C GLY A 90 -8.76 -0.05 -8.46
N ASN A 91 -9.75 0.56 -9.11
CA ASN A 91 -9.64 1.88 -9.76
C ASN A 91 -8.92 2.96 -8.91
N PRO A 92 -7.77 3.49 -9.37
CA PRO A 92 -7.07 3.12 -10.61
C PRO A 92 -6.27 1.83 -10.43
N ARG A 93 -6.51 0.80 -11.26
CA ARG A 93 -5.73 -0.47 -11.42
C ARG A 93 -4.74 -0.88 -10.31
N THR A 94 -5.13 -0.80 -9.03
CA THR A 94 -4.21 -1.05 -7.90
C THR A 94 -3.80 -2.52 -7.81
N ALA A 95 -4.64 -3.44 -8.27
CA ALA A 95 -4.29 -4.86 -8.35
C ALA A 95 -3.12 -5.10 -9.34
N ASP A 96 -3.16 -4.48 -10.52
CA ASP A 96 -2.06 -4.58 -11.51
C ASP A 96 -0.75 -3.95 -10.94
N TYR A 97 -0.86 -2.97 -10.04
CA TYR A 97 0.30 -2.35 -9.39
C TYR A 97 0.99 -3.30 -8.42
N TRP A 98 0.23 -3.99 -7.56
CA TRP A 98 0.78 -5.00 -6.66
C TRP A 98 1.37 -6.18 -7.42
N HIS A 99 0.74 -6.60 -8.50
CA HIS A 99 1.25 -7.64 -9.40
C HIS A 99 2.64 -7.27 -9.97
N GLY A 100 2.82 -6.01 -10.37
CA GLY A 100 4.11 -5.50 -10.83
C GLY A 100 5.18 -5.46 -9.74
N ILE A 101 4.84 -5.07 -8.51
CA ILE A 101 5.78 -5.09 -7.38
C ILE A 101 6.21 -6.51 -7.05
N MET A 102 5.26 -7.45 -7.00
CA MET A 102 5.52 -8.87 -6.72
C MET A 102 6.54 -9.43 -7.72
N HIS A 103 6.28 -9.31 -9.04
CA HIS A 103 7.23 -9.81 -10.05
C HIS A 103 8.57 -9.08 -10.10
N ARG A 104 8.70 -7.93 -9.42
CA ARG A 104 9.98 -7.23 -9.24
C ARG A 104 10.80 -7.80 -8.09
N ARG A 105 10.18 -8.53 -7.16
CA ARG A 105 10.86 -9.35 -6.15
C ARG A 105 11.36 -10.68 -6.73
N GLU A 106 10.78 -11.11 -7.84
CA GLU A 106 11.26 -12.25 -8.63
C GLU A 106 12.34 -11.82 -9.63
N PRO A 107 13.20 -12.75 -10.10
CA PRO A 107 14.12 -12.51 -11.21
C PRO A 107 13.39 -12.42 -12.58
N ALA A 108 12.25 -11.72 -12.64
CA ALA A 108 11.31 -11.69 -13.76
C ALA A 108 11.00 -10.26 -14.24
N ALA A 109 12.04 -9.48 -14.55
CA ALA A 109 11.92 -8.05 -14.92
C ALA A 109 10.97 -7.77 -16.10
N GLY A 110 10.87 -8.69 -17.08
CA GLY A 110 9.96 -8.58 -18.21
C GLY A 110 8.48 -8.64 -17.80
N ASN A 111 8.16 -9.49 -16.82
CA ASN A 111 6.80 -9.66 -16.32
C ASN A 111 6.39 -8.46 -15.44
N ALA A 112 7.28 -8.02 -14.55
CA ALA A 112 7.08 -6.79 -13.79
C ALA A 112 6.79 -5.59 -14.71
N SER A 113 7.55 -5.44 -15.79
CA SER A 113 7.36 -4.38 -16.79
C SER A 113 6.00 -4.47 -17.50
N TYR A 114 5.52 -5.69 -17.78
CA TYR A 114 4.20 -5.91 -18.36
C TYR A 114 3.08 -5.38 -17.44
N TRP A 115 3.13 -5.72 -16.15
CA TRP A 115 2.14 -5.26 -15.19
C TRP A 115 2.17 -3.75 -14.98
N PHE A 116 3.35 -3.15 -14.80
CA PHE A 116 3.45 -1.70 -14.63
C PHE A 116 2.95 -0.91 -15.85
N ARG A 117 3.08 -1.44 -17.07
CA ARG A 117 2.47 -0.83 -18.27
C ARG A 117 0.93 -0.84 -18.22
N ARG A 118 0.31 -1.84 -17.58
CA ARG A 118 -1.14 -1.93 -17.44
C ARG A 118 -1.71 -0.93 -16.44
N VAL A 119 -0.94 -0.57 -15.42
CA VAL A 119 -1.38 0.27 -14.29
C VAL A 119 -1.87 1.67 -14.72
N GLY A 120 -1.20 2.31 -15.70
CA GLY A 120 -1.58 3.65 -16.17
C GLY A 120 -1.31 4.77 -15.15
N ASP A 121 -2.21 5.75 -15.04
CA ASP A 121 -2.04 6.91 -14.16
C ASP A 121 -2.39 6.63 -12.69
N HIS A 122 -1.54 5.82 -12.05
CA HIS A 122 -1.73 5.43 -10.66
C HIS A 122 -0.98 6.37 -9.72
N ARG A 123 -1.65 6.88 -8.68
CA ARG A 123 -1.05 7.81 -7.71
C ARG A 123 0.25 7.25 -7.09
N LEU A 124 0.25 5.95 -6.75
CA LEU A 124 1.42 5.25 -6.19
C LEU A 124 2.61 5.11 -7.16
N LEU A 125 2.40 5.17 -8.48
CA LEU A 125 3.51 5.22 -9.45
C LEU A 125 4.16 6.60 -9.51
N ARG A 126 3.40 7.66 -9.24
CA ARG A 126 3.91 9.04 -9.17
C ARG A 126 4.59 9.36 -7.85
N GLN A 127 4.42 8.50 -6.85
CA GLN A 127 5.03 8.60 -5.53
C GLN A 127 5.63 7.24 -5.14
N PRO A 128 6.73 6.80 -5.80
CA PRO A 128 7.29 5.47 -5.59
C PRO A 128 7.81 5.18 -4.17
N GLY A 129 7.65 6.09 -3.20
CA GLY A 129 8.02 5.91 -1.79
C GLY A 129 6.97 6.25 -0.72
N VAL A 130 5.70 6.53 -1.05
CA VAL A 130 4.72 7.06 -0.05
C VAL A 130 3.72 6.00 0.47
N VAL A 131 3.82 4.73 0.08
CA VAL A 131 2.62 3.88 0.14
C VAL A 131 2.27 3.28 1.50
N LEU A 132 3.16 3.22 2.50
CA LEU A 132 2.79 2.54 3.77
C LEU A 132 3.09 3.31 5.06
N GLU A 133 3.87 4.38 5.05
CA GLU A 133 4.11 5.15 6.29
C GLU A 133 2.91 5.98 6.75
N CYS A 134 1.96 6.32 5.87
CA CYS A 134 0.71 6.95 6.31
C CYS A 134 -0.21 6.00 7.11
N TRP A 135 0.13 4.71 7.22
CA TRP A 135 -0.68 3.69 7.92
C TRP A 135 0.02 3.09 9.15
N ALA A 136 1.29 3.45 9.37
CA ALA A 136 2.05 3.12 10.57
C ALA A 136 2.44 4.43 11.27
N GLY A 137 1.45 5.07 11.89
CA GLY A 137 1.65 6.26 12.71
C GLY A 137 0.64 6.25 13.85
N GLU A 138 1.17 6.26 15.07
CA GLU A 138 0.49 6.54 16.33
C GLU A 138 -0.43 7.77 16.29
#